data_AF-A0A7V9J7J8-F1
#
_entry.id   AF-A0A7V9J7J8-F1
#
_cell.length_a   1.000
_cell.length_b   1.000
_cell.length_c   1.000
_cell.angle_alpha   90.00
_cell.angle_beta   90.00
_cell.angle_gamma   90.00
#
_symmetry.space_group_name_H-M   'P 1'
#
loop_
_entity.id
_entity.type
_entity.pdbx_description
1 polymer ?
#
loop_
_entity_poly.entity_id
_entity_poly.type
_entity_poly.pdbx_seq_one_letter_code
_entity_poly.pdbx_strand_id
1 'polypeptide(L)'
;MYLDSDSRRPSLTPQLALRVAMVSGVALVAFALIFFRLWYLQVLSGDKYKAEAKQNQVRKIIVRAPRGEIVDREGRVLVDNRVGLAIKVSPKGLPGNEGDRDEL
;
A
#
# COMPACT_ATOMS: atom_id res chain seq x y z
N MET A 1 -53.20 25.93 7.87
CA MET A 1 -52.19 25.48 6.89
C MET A 1 -52.02 26.59 5.89
N TYR A 2 -50.93 27.36 5.98
CA TYR A 2 -50.21 28.06 4.90
C TYR A 2 -49.07 28.81 5.60
N LEU A 3 -47.86 28.30 5.46
CA LEU A 3 -46.65 28.96 5.95
C LEU A 3 -46.37 30.14 5.02
N ASP A 4 -46.56 31.35 5.52
CA ASP A 4 -46.00 32.53 4.90
C ASP A 4 -44.48 32.46 5.09
N SER A 5 -43.82 31.83 4.11
CA SER A 5 -42.36 31.81 4.02
C SER A 5 -41.98 32.99 3.15
N ASP A 6 -42.00 34.15 3.78
CA ASP A 6 -41.56 35.43 3.23
C ASP A 6 -40.06 35.32 2.93
N SER A 7 -39.78 34.76 1.75
CA SER A 7 -38.44 34.52 1.24
C SER A 7 -37.88 35.87 0.82
N ARG A 8 -37.41 36.64 1.81
CA ARG A 8 -36.59 37.84 1.59
C ARG A 8 -35.39 37.43 0.76
N ARG A 9 -35.54 37.56 -0.56
CA ARG A 9 -34.41 37.54 -1.49
C ARG A 9 -33.52 38.70 -1.04
N PRO A 10 -32.31 38.45 -0.53
CA PRO A 10 -31.43 39.56 -0.18
C PRO A 10 -31.25 40.40 -1.44
N SER A 11 -31.44 41.72 -1.31
CA SER A 11 -31.09 42.65 -2.36
C SER A 11 -29.57 42.56 -2.56
N LEU A 12 -29.17 41.80 -3.58
CA LEU A 12 -27.77 41.68 -3.98
C LEU A 12 -27.33 43.04 -4.53
N THR A 13 -26.88 43.91 -3.62
CA THR A 13 -26.22 45.14 -4.05
C THR A 13 -25.05 44.73 -4.96
N PRO A 14 -24.83 45.40 -6.11
CA PRO A 14 -23.81 44.99 -7.09
C PRO A 14 -22.42 44.82 -6.48
N GLN A 15 -22.12 45.65 -5.47
CA GLN A 15 -20.91 45.61 -4.65
C GLN A 15 -20.75 44.33 -3.80
N LEU A 16 -21.82 43.78 -3.24
CA LEU A 16 -21.76 42.53 -2.46
C LEU A 16 -21.58 41.33 -3.40
N ALA A 17 -22.32 41.30 -4.52
CA ALA A 17 -22.22 40.23 -5.51
C ALA A 17 -20.80 40.12 -6.09
N LEU A 18 -20.15 41.25 -6.40
CA LEU A 18 -18.78 41.27 -6.90
C LEU A 18 -17.76 40.72 -5.88
N ARG A 19 -17.89 41.11 -4.61
CA ARG A 19 -17.01 40.61 -3.53
C ARG A 19 -17.18 39.11 -3.32
N VAL A 20 -18.42 38.64 -3.30
CA VAL A 20 -18.73 37.20 -3.16
C VAL A 20 -18.17 36.42 -4.35
N ALA A 21 -18.32 36.92 -5.57
CA ALA A 21 -17.75 36.31 -6.77
C ALA A 21 -16.21 36.26 -6.74
N MET A 22 -15.56 37.32 -6.22
CA MET A 22 -14.11 37.34 -6.08
C MET A 22 -13.62 36.31 -5.06
N VAL A 23 -14.27 36.24 -3.88
CA VAL A 23 -13.92 35.28 -2.82
C VAL A 23 -14.18 33.84 -3.27
N SER A 24 -15.31 33.58 -3.93
CA SER A 24 -15.62 32.24 -4.44
C SER A 24 -14.69 31.83 -5.58
N GLY A 25 -14.27 32.77 -6.44
CA GLY A 25 -13.24 32.55 -7.45
C GLY A 25 -11.89 32.14 -6.84
N VAL A 26 -11.43 32.88 -5.82
CA VAL A 26 -10.19 32.53 -5.10
C VAL A 26 -10.31 31.16 -4.42
N ALA A 27 -11.43 30.89 -3.76
CA ALA A 27 -11.66 29.60 -3.12
C ALA A 27 -11.65 28.45 -4.13
N LEU A 28 -12.29 28.61 -5.29
CA LEU A 28 -12.29 27.61 -6.37
C LEU A 28 -10.89 27.32 -6.87
N VAL A 29 -10.06 28.36 -7.08
CA VAL A 29 -8.67 28.18 -7.51
C VAL A 29 -7.86 27.42 -6.45
N ALA A 30 -8.02 27.76 -5.17
CA ALA A 30 -7.34 27.04 -4.08
C ALA A 30 -7.74 25.56 -4.02
N PHE A 31 -9.04 25.26 -4.12
CA PHE A 31 -9.54 23.88 -4.16
C PHE A 31 -9.05 23.13 -5.40
N ALA A 32 -9.02 23.77 -6.58
CA ALA A 32 -8.50 23.17 -7.80
C ALA A 32 -7.01 22.79 -7.65
N LEU A 33 -6.19 23.68 -7.09
CA LEU A 33 -4.76 23.39 -6.84
C LEU A 33 -4.56 22.17 -5.94
N ILE A 34 -5.33 22.06 -4.84
CA ILE A 34 -5.26 20.91 -3.93
C ILE A 34 -5.70 19.63 -4.67
N PHE A 35 -6.80 19.70 -5.43
CA PHE A 35 -7.30 18.57 -6.20
C PHE A 35 -6.28 18.07 -7.22
N PHE A 36 -5.67 18.96 -8.00
CA PHE A 36 -4.62 18.60 -8.95
C PHE A 36 -3.38 18.03 -8.26
N ARG A 37 -3.01 18.56 -7.09
CA ARG A 37 -1.88 18.03 -6.31
C ARG A 37 -2.14 16.60 -5.84
N LEU A 38 -3.36 16.31 -5.37
CA LEU A 38 -3.76 14.97 -4.96
C LEU A 38 -3.82 14.02 -6.17
N TRP A 39 -4.43 14.45 -7.27
CA TRP A 39 -4.49 13.67 -8.50
C TRP A 39 -3.09 13.31 -9.02
N TYR A 40 -2.14 14.27 -9.00
CA TYR A 40 -0.75 14.03 -9.35
C TYR A 40 -0.09 12.94 -8.48
N LEU A 41 -0.29 13.00 -7.16
CA LEU A 41 0.26 12.00 -6.24
C LEU A 41 -0.36 10.62 -6.46
N GLN A 42 -1.65 10.54 -6.76
CA GLN A 42 -2.35 9.28 -6.98
C GLN A 42 -2.04 8.66 -8.34
N VAL A 43 -2.02 9.46 -9.41
CA VAL A 43 -1.89 8.97 -10.80
C VAL A 43 -0.43 8.83 -11.22
N LEU A 44 0.42 9.83 -10.95
CA LEU A 44 1.82 9.79 -11.40
C LEU A 44 2.76 9.13 -10.38
N SER A 45 2.46 9.29 -9.09
CA SER A 45 3.30 8.73 -8.01
C SER A 45 2.76 7.43 -7.41
N GLY A 46 1.53 7.04 -7.75
CA GLY A 46 0.92 5.81 -7.26
C GLY A 46 1.73 4.56 -7.60
N ASP A 47 2.30 4.51 -8.80
CA ASP A 47 3.10 3.35 -9.24
C ASP A 47 4.48 3.31 -8.56
N LYS A 48 5.11 4.47 -8.34
CA LYS A 48 6.41 4.55 -7.65
C LYS A 48 6.28 4.21 -6.16
N TYR A 49 5.26 4.74 -5.47
CA TYR A 49 5.03 4.42 -4.06
C TYR A 49 4.49 3.00 -3.86
N LYS A 50 3.74 2.43 -4.82
CA LYS A 50 3.38 1.00 -4.79
C LYS A 50 4.61 0.10 -4.98
N ALA A 51 5.53 0.46 -5.86
CA ALA A 51 6.76 -0.28 -6.07
C ALA A 51 7.67 -0.26 -4.83
N GLU A 52 7.88 0.92 -4.22
CA GLU A 52 8.63 1.05 -2.97
C GLU A 52 7.94 0.32 -1.79
N ALA A 53 6.60 0.39 -1.68
CA ALA A 53 5.87 -0.33 -0.64
C ALA A 53 5.97 -1.86 -0.79
N LYS A 54 6.02 -2.37 -2.04
CA LYS A 54 6.25 -3.79 -2.31
C LYS A 54 7.67 -4.22 -1.93
N GLN A 55 8.66 -3.34 -2.09
CA GLN A 55 10.03 -3.56 -1.65
C GLN A 55 10.21 -3.45 -0.13
N ASN A 56 9.44 -2.59 0.54
CA ASN A 56 9.46 -2.41 2.00
C ASN A 56 8.62 -3.44 2.77
N GLN A 57 8.19 -4.54 2.12
CA GLN A 57 7.55 -5.64 2.83
C GLN A 57 8.60 -6.34 3.71
N VAL A 58 8.60 -6.01 5.01
CA VAL A 58 9.44 -6.66 6.02
C VAL A 58 9.04 -8.14 6.11
N ARG A 59 9.80 -9.00 5.43
CA ARG A 59 9.67 -10.44 5.57
C ARG A 59 10.28 -10.84 6.91
N LYS A 60 9.44 -11.17 7.89
CA LYS A 60 9.90 -11.78 9.14
C LYS A 60 10.48 -13.17 8.82
N ILE A 61 11.80 -13.25 8.70
CA ILE A 61 12.50 -14.53 8.62
C ILE A 61 12.69 -14.99 10.07
N ILE A 62 11.97 -16.05 10.46
CA ILE A 62 12.21 -16.69 11.76
C ILE A 62 13.53 -17.44 11.64
N VAL A 63 14.58 -16.89 12.24
CA VAL A 63 15.84 -17.62 12.45
C VAL A 63 15.57 -18.66 13.53
N ARG A 64 15.55 -19.93 13.14
CA ARG A 64 15.40 -21.04 14.09
C ARG A 64 16.68 -21.08 14.92
N ALA A 65 16.56 -20.93 16.24
CA ALA A 65 17.70 -21.10 17.14
C ALA A 65 18.25 -22.53 16.99
N PRO A 66 19.57 -22.71 16.87
CA PRO A 66 20.17 -24.04 16.92
C PRO A 66 19.83 -24.69 18.27
N ARG A 67 19.43 -25.97 18.24
CA ARG A 67 19.29 -26.75 19.49
C ARG A 67 20.67 -26.99 20.07
N GLY A 68 20.80 -26.87 21.39
CA GLY A 68 22.05 -27.22 22.08
C GLY A 68 22.37 -28.70 21.93
N GLU A 69 23.66 -29.01 21.91
CA GLU A 69 24.17 -30.39 21.93
C GLU A 69 23.86 -31.03 23.29
N ILE A 70 23.40 -32.28 23.28
CA ILE A 70 23.21 -33.07 24.51
C ILE A 70 24.49 -33.85 24.75
N VAL A 71 25.15 -33.62 25.88
CA VAL A 71 26.41 -34.28 26.28
C VAL A 71 26.19 -35.24 27.45
N ASP A 72 27.00 -36.31 27.50
CA ASP A 72 27.07 -37.20 28.66
C ASP A 72 27.90 -36.59 29.82
N ARG A 73 28.02 -37.32 30.94
CA ARG A 73 28.78 -36.88 32.13
C ARG A 73 30.29 -36.73 31.86
N GLU A 74 30.81 -37.36 30.81
CA GLU A 74 32.21 -37.30 30.38
C GLU A 74 32.42 -36.28 29.25
N GLY A 75 31.38 -35.51 28.90
CA GLY A 75 31.44 -34.48 27.85
C GLY A 75 31.31 -35.01 26.42
N ARG A 76 30.93 -36.28 26.21
CA ARG A 76 30.71 -36.84 24.87
C ARG A 76 29.35 -36.42 24.34
N VAL A 77 29.31 -35.89 23.12
CA VAL A 77 28.08 -35.47 22.43
C VAL A 77 27.26 -36.70 22.01
N LEU A 78 26.02 -36.77 22.48
CA LEU A 78 25.05 -37.83 22.15
C LEU A 78 24.07 -37.41 21.05
N VAL A 79 23.74 -36.12 20.96
CA VAL A 79 22.80 -35.57 19.96
C VAL A 79 23.32 -34.22 19.47
N ASP A 80 23.46 -34.10 18.15
CA ASP A 80 23.87 -32.88 17.43
C ASP A 80 22.88 -32.57 16.27
N ASN A 81 22.81 -31.30 15.86
CA ASN A 81 21.98 -30.81 14.78
C ASN A 81 22.81 -30.44 13.55
N ARG A 82 22.72 -31.26 12.50
CA ARG A 82 23.37 -31.00 11.19
C ARG A 82 22.43 -30.35 10.17
N VAL A 83 22.98 -29.51 9.30
CA VAL A 83 22.23 -28.95 8.16
C VAL A 83 21.92 -30.05 7.15
N GLY A 84 20.64 -30.22 6.80
CA GLY A 84 20.19 -31.15 5.76
C GLY A 84 19.73 -30.41 4.50
N LEU A 85 20.16 -30.88 3.34
CA LEU A 85 19.66 -30.39 2.05
C LEU A 85 18.28 -31.00 1.76
N ALA A 86 17.28 -30.15 1.53
CA ALA A 86 15.94 -30.59 1.15
C ALA A 86 15.51 -29.84 -0.12
N ILE A 87 15.23 -30.59 -1.20
CA ILE A 87 14.71 -30.06 -2.45
C ILE A 87 13.18 -29.99 -2.32
N LYS A 88 12.59 -28.82 -2.59
CA LYS A 88 11.15 -28.60 -2.58
C LYS A 88 10.71 -28.08 -3.94
N VAL A 89 9.81 -28.81 -4.60
CA VAL A 89 9.13 -28.38 -5.83
C VAL A 89 7.69 -28.02 -5.50
N SER A 90 7.24 -26.86 -5.97
CA SER A 90 5.83 -26.47 -5.90
C SER A 90 5.13 -26.90 -7.19
N PRO A 91 4.05 -27.69 -7.14
CA PRO A 91 3.33 -28.13 -8.34
C PRO A 91 2.80 -26.99 -9.22
N LYS A 92 2.59 -25.79 -8.65
CA LYS A 92 2.14 -24.60 -9.39
C LYS A 92 3.18 -24.01 -10.35
N GLY A 93 4.45 -24.36 -10.17
CA GLY A 93 5.54 -23.94 -11.07
C GLY A 93 5.92 -25.00 -12.10
N LEU A 94 5.22 -26.15 -12.11
CA LEU A 94 5.47 -27.19 -13.09
C LEU A 94 4.71 -26.86 -14.39
N PRO A 95 5.37 -26.92 -15.55
CA PRO A 95 4.67 -26.81 -16.83
C PRO A 95 3.63 -27.93 -16.92
N GLY A 96 2.39 -27.54 -17.25
CA GLY A 96 1.25 -28.45 -17.31
C GLY A 96 1.24 -29.34 -18.56
N ASN A 97 2.15 -29.13 -19.51
CA ASN A 97 2.25 -29.86 -20.76
C ASN A 97 3.61 -30.57 -20.85
N GLU A 98 3.60 -31.80 -21.36
CA GLU A 98 4.78 -32.66 -21.46
C GLU A 98 5.84 -32.13 -22.45
N GLY A 99 5.45 -31.26 -23.40
CA GLY A 99 6.33 -30.73 -24.45
C GLY A 99 7.36 -29.66 -24.02
N ASP A 100 7.24 -29.08 -22.82
CA ASP A 100 8.18 -28.07 -22.30
C ASP A 100 9.25 -28.70 -21.36
N ARG A 101 9.28 -30.04 -21.24
CA ARG A 101 10.16 -30.76 -20.30
C ARG A 101 11.56 -31.05 -20.85
N ASP A 102 11.74 -30.92 -22.17
CA ASP A 102 12.99 -31.27 -22.87
C ASP A 102 13.99 -30.09 -22.97
N GLU A 103 13.61 -28.89 -22.50
CA GLU A 103 14.46 -27.68 -22.56
C GLU A 103 15.06 -27.25 -21.19
N LEU A 104 14.95 -28.07 -20.14
CA LEU A 104 15.57 -27.85 -18.82
C LEU A 104 16.79 -28.74 -18.59
#